data_AF-A0A6P1DJQ0-F1
#
_entry.id   AF-A0A6P1DJQ0-F1
#
_cell.length_a   1.000
_cell.length_b   1.000
_cell.length_c   1.000
_cell.angle_alpha   90.00
_cell.angle_beta   90.00
_cell.angle_gamma   90.00
#
_symmetry.space_group_name_H-M   'P 1'
#
loop_
_entity.id
_entity.type
_entity.pdbx_description
1 polymer ?
#
loop_
_entity_poly.entity_id
_entity_poly.type
_entity_poly.pdbx_seq_one_letter_code
_entity_poly.pdbx_strand_id
1 'polypeptide(L)'
;MQLSKEAILDKTHCGINIYAYVLRQFYPNTTVLTLSGRDCGITRNPFNKDKETLSVSIVNSCAIHSDTEIITFKGDVFDFAQLYFKAETNEDLFHKINTSMNLNLETTKEDDLSWIYEPDNTWYALCSFYKAPVRNVYPCKTLKLSEIFALIKSDAYKDITNKLRAIEDPKEKRIYKANNFDYVTFSGEFERRNDSNLIKHSSLITIDFDHLSNVNEVKKQLLEDEYFETELLFTSPSGDGLKWVIKIDLSQATHQEFFKAVANYLKQSYNLEVDQSGKDISRACFLTYDPDAFLNKKHSIV
;
A
#
# COMPACT_ATOMS: atom_id res chain seq x y z
N MET A 1 9.63 26.31 -0.36
CA MET A 1 9.62 25.35 -1.50
C MET A 1 9.74 23.98 -0.88
N GLN A 2 8.78 23.10 -1.17
CA GLN A 2 8.71 21.77 -0.58
C GLN A 2 9.89 20.90 -1.01
N LEU A 3 10.30 19.98 -0.14
CA LEU A 3 11.34 19.00 -0.45
C LEU A 3 10.83 18.01 -1.52
N SER A 4 11.29 18.19 -2.75
CA SER A 4 11.02 17.30 -3.88
C SER A 4 12.27 17.12 -4.75
N LYS A 5 12.22 16.18 -5.70
CA LYS A 5 13.31 15.97 -6.68
C LYS A 5 13.59 17.27 -7.45
N GLU A 6 12.56 17.91 -7.96
CA GLU A 6 12.62 19.14 -8.77
C GLU A 6 13.17 20.30 -7.93
N ALA A 7 12.70 20.43 -6.69
CA ALA A 7 13.13 21.45 -5.75
C ALA A 7 14.63 21.32 -5.41
N ILE A 8 15.10 20.09 -5.21
CA ILE A 8 16.52 19.80 -5.00
C ILE A 8 17.32 20.17 -6.25
N LEU A 9 16.89 19.73 -7.43
CA LEU A 9 17.59 20.04 -8.68
C LEU A 9 17.71 21.56 -8.92
N ASP A 10 16.63 22.31 -8.67
CA ASP A 10 16.61 23.77 -8.80
C ASP A 10 17.63 24.45 -7.86
N LYS A 11 17.68 24.03 -6.59
CA LYS A 11 18.63 24.55 -5.59
C LYS A 11 20.07 24.10 -5.80
N THR A 12 20.30 23.02 -6.53
CA THR A 12 21.63 22.39 -6.66
C THR A 12 22.22 22.52 -8.06
N HIS A 13 21.71 23.45 -8.86
CA HIS A 13 22.14 23.68 -10.24
C HIS A 13 22.02 22.39 -11.08
N CYS A 14 20.79 21.90 -11.22
CA CYS A 14 20.45 20.64 -11.87
C CYS A 14 21.13 19.41 -11.23
N GLY A 15 21.58 19.48 -9.96
CA GLY A 15 22.27 18.38 -9.28
C GLY A 15 23.80 18.42 -9.34
N ILE A 16 24.41 19.33 -10.11
CA ILE A 16 25.88 19.45 -10.17
C ILE A 16 26.50 19.70 -8.79
N ASN A 17 25.84 20.52 -7.96
CA ASN A 17 26.34 20.81 -6.62
C ASN A 17 26.31 19.57 -5.71
N ILE A 18 25.44 18.59 -5.96
CA ILE A 18 25.38 17.34 -5.19
C ILE A 18 26.56 16.45 -5.57
N TYR A 19 26.85 16.28 -6.87
CA TYR A 19 28.08 15.58 -7.29
C TYR A 19 29.32 16.23 -6.69
N ALA A 20 29.44 17.55 -6.78
CA ALA A 20 30.56 18.28 -6.21
C ALA A 20 30.65 18.11 -4.68
N TYR A 21 29.51 18.10 -3.98
CA TYR A 21 29.46 17.84 -2.55
C TYR A 21 29.99 16.46 -2.21
N VAL A 22 29.51 15.41 -2.87
CA VAL A 22 29.92 14.01 -2.65
C VAL A 22 31.40 13.85 -2.96
N LEU A 23 31.88 14.32 -4.12
CA LEU A 23 33.28 14.18 -4.53
C LEU A 23 34.24 14.91 -3.56
N ARG A 24 33.84 16.04 -2.97
CA ARG A 24 34.65 16.73 -1.96
C ARG A 24 34.83 15.94 -0.66
N GLN A 25 33.95 14.98 -0.37
CA GLN A 25 34.12 14.08 0.78
C GLN A 25 35.26 13.09 0.57
N PHE A 26 35.52 12.70 -0.68
CA PHE A 26 36.64 11.83 -1.06
C PHE A 26 37.91 12.61 -1.38
N TYR A 27 37.79 13.80 -1.96
CA TYR A 27 38.91 14.61 -2.44
C TYR A 27 38.87 16.04 -1.86
N PRO A 28 39.09 16.21 -0.55
CA PRO A 28 39.02 17.52 0.09
C PRO A 28 40.10 18.47 -0.46
N ASN A 29 39.79 19.78 -0.46
CA ASN A 29 40.69 20.86 -0.88
C ASN A 29 41.19 20.78 -2.35
N THR A 30 40.47 20.07 -3.21
CA THR A 30 40.77 20.00 -4.65
C THR A 30 39.58 20.47 -5.48
N THR A 31 39.85 20.90 -6.71
CA THR A 31 38.79 21.10 -7.71
C THR A 31 38.30 19.73 -8.15
N VAL A 32 37.05 19.39 -7.80
CA VAL A 32 36.46 18.08 -8.09
C VAL A 32 35.64 18.05 -9.39
N LEU A 33 35.10 19.20 -9.81
CA LEU A 33 34.30 19.36 -11.02
C LEU A 33 34.51 20.77 -11.57
N THR A 34 34.52 20.89 -12.90
CA THR A 34 34.55 22.16 -13.62
C THR A 34 33.47 22.12 -14.67
N LEU A 35 32.49 23.02 -14.62
CA LEU A 35 31.37 23.05 -15.57
C LEU A 35 31.71 23.96 -16.77
N SER A 36 31.61 23.42 -17.98
CA SER A 36 31.69 24.16 -19.25
C SER A 36 30.39 23.94 -20.04
N GLY A 37 29.52 24.94 -20.05
CA GLY A 37 28.19 24.81 -20.64
C GLY A 37 27.32 23.81 -19.86
N ARG A 38 27.09 22.63 -20.45
CA ARG A 38 26.33 21.52 -19.84
C ARG A 38 27.17 20.28 -19.55
N ASP A 39 28.49 20.37 -19.68
CA ASP A 39 29.41 19.25 -19.51
C ASP A 39 30.45 19.59 -18.43
N CYS A 40 30.73 18.63 -17.54
CA CYS A 40 31.77 18.77 -16.52
C CYS A 40 33.10 18.10 -16.91
N GLY A 41 33.19 17.50 -18.10
CA GLY A 41 34.34 16.72 -18.52
C GLY A 41 34.50 15.44 -17.70
N ILE A 42 35.70 14.89 -17.72
CA ILE A 42 36.07 13.70 -16.96
C ILE A 42 36.73 14.13 -15.65
N THR A 43 36.34 13.48 -14.55
CA THR A 43 36.93 13.66 -13.22
C THR A 43 37.19 12.31 -12.55
N ARG A 44 37.80 12.36 -11.36
CA ARG A 44 38.12 11.18 -10.55
C ARG A 44 36.85 10.49 -10.02
N ASN A 45 36.78 9.18 -10.18
CA ASN A 45 35.69 8.35 -9.67
C ASN A 45 36.10 7.62 -8.38
N PRO A 46 35.57 8.00 -7.20
CA PRO A 46 35.88 7.30 -5.95
C PRO A 46 35.37 5.85 -5.94
N PHE A 47 34.42 5.52 -6.81
CA PHE A 47 33.86 4.18 -6.96
C PHE A 47 34.57 3.34 -8.04
N ASN A 48 35.61 3.89 -8.68
CA ASN A 48 36.48 3.17 -9.61
C ASN A 48 37.97 3.46 -9.29
N LYS A 49 38.39 3.14 -8.05
CA LYS A 49 39.78 3.24 -7.59
C LYS A 49 40.42 4.62 -7.82
N ASP A 50 39.63 5.67 -7.66
CA ASP A 50 40.02 7.08 -7.80
C ASP A 50 40.55 7.48 -9.19
N LYS A 51 40.31 6.67 -10.23
CA LYS A 51 40.73 6.96 -11.61
C LYS A 51 39.92 8.08 -12.24
N GLU A 52 40.52 8.84 -13.16
CA GLU A 52 39.84 9.84 -14.00
C GLU A 52 38.95 9.18 -15.05
N THR A 53 37.74 8.78 -14.62
CA THR A 53 36.82 7.94 -15.38
C THR A 53 35.36 8.39 -15.29
N LEU A 54 35.03 9.25 -14.31
CA LEU A 54 33.66 9.74 -14.11
C LEU A 54 33.39 10.92 -15.04
N SER A 55 32.44 10.77 -15.97
CA SER A 55 31.90 11.88 -16.77
C SER A 55 30.57 12.32 -16.17
N VAL A 56 30.37 13.63 -16.04
CA VAL A 56 29.12 14.24 -15.55
C VAL A 56 28.65 15.29 -16.53
N SER A 57 27.37 15.26 -16.90
CA SER A 57 26.77 16.26 -17.80
C SER A 57 25.31 16.52 -17.45
N ILE A 58 24.76 17.65 -17.88
CA ILE A 58 23.37 18.06 -17.65
C ILE A 58 22.53 17.70 -18.87
N VAL A 59 21.55 16.81 -18.68
CA VAL A 59 20.58 16.41 -19.69
C VAL A 59 19.17 16.63 -19.13
N ASN A 60 18.31 17.32 -19.88
CA ASN A 60 16.93 17.62 -19.46
C ASN A 60 16.82 18.22 -18.05
N SER A 61 17.69 19.19 -17.73
CA SER A 61 17.76 19.86 -16.42
C SER A 61 18.08 18.95 -15.23
N CYS A 62 18.67 17.77 -15.49
CA CYS A 62 19.18 16.86 -14.48
C CYS A 62 20.62 16.43 -14.81
N ALA A 63 21.50 16.47 -13.82
CA ALA A 63 22.86 16.01 -13.95
C ALA A 63 22.90 14.48 -13.94
N ILE A 64 23.50 13.91 -14.97
CA ILE A 64 23.71 12.47 -15.13
C ILE A 64 25.19 12.15 -15.15
N HIS A 65 25.54 10.92 -14.81
CA HIS A 65 26.91 10.43 -14.87
C HIS A 65 27.04 9.14 -15.68
N SER A 66 28.24 8.91 -16.17
CA SER A 66 28.71 7.63 -16.71
C SER A 66 30.19 7.43 -16.37
N ASP A 67 30.64 6.19 -16.33
CA ASP A 67 32.06 5.82 -16.25
C ASP A 67 32.59 5.41 -17.62
N THR A 68 33.80 5.84 -17.97
CA THR A 68 34.44 5.53 -19.26
C THR A 68 34.99 4.10 -19.35
N GLU A 69 35.25 3.43 -18.22
CA GLU A 69 35.70 2.04 -18.14
C GLU A 69 34.56 1.09 -17.73
N ILE A 70 33.67 1.51 -16.83
CA ILE A 70 32.57 0.70 -16.28
C ILE A 70 31.24 1.11 -16.95
N ILE A 71 30.90 0.46 -18.06
CA ILE A 71 29.71 0.77 -18.87
C ILE A 71 28.38 0.71 -18.07
N THR A 72 28.32 -0.12 -17.02
CA THR A 72 27.14 -0.25 -16.16
C THR A 72 27.05 0.84 -15.09
N PHE A 73 28.14 1.57 -14.82
CA PHE A 73 28.16 2.67 -13.85
C PHE A 73 27.68 3.94 -14.55
N LYS A 74 26.36 4.08 -14.61
CA LYS A 74 25.68 5.25 -15.15
C LYS A 74 24.37 5.47 -14.40
N GLY A 75 23.95 6.72 -14.28
CA GLY A 75 22.74 7.08 -13.55
C GLY A 75 22.56 8.58 -13.45
N ASP A 76 21.58 9.00 -12.65
CA ASP A 76 21.38 10.41 -12.33
C ASP A 76 22.11 10.80 -11.04
N VAL A 77 21.98 12.08 -10.68
CA VAL A 77 22.59 12.64 -9.47
C VAL A 77 22.16 11.94 -8.19
N PHE A 78 20.92 11.45 -8.13
CA PHE A 78 20.38 10.78 -6.95
C PHE A 78 20.94 9.37 -6.84
N ASP A 79 21.10 8.66 -7.96
CA ASP A 79 21.81 7.37 -8.00
C ASP A 79 23.25 7.50 -7.47
N PHE A 80 23.95 8.56 -7.86
CA PHE A 80 25.31 8.80 -7.38
C PHE A 80 25.35 9.20 -5.89
N ALA A 81 24.44 10.07 -5.45
CA ALA A 81 24.33 10.49 -4.06
C ALA A 81 23.99 9.31 -3.14
N GLN A 82 23.17 8.38 -3.63
CA GLN A 82 22.77 7.15 -2.94
C GLN A 82 23.98 6.28 -2.54
N LEU A 83 25.01 6.20 -3.40
CA LEU A 83 26.25 5.46 -3.12
C LEU A 83 27.01 6.02 -1.90
N TYR A 84 26.91 7.33 -1.67
CA TYR A 84 27.55 8.02 -0.54
C TYR A 84 26.67 8.04 0.72
N PHE A 85 25.42 8.47 0.60
CA PHE A 85 24.51 8.64 1.73
C PHE A 85 23.92 7.34 2.28
N LYS A 86 24.03 6.24 1.52
CA LYS A 86 23.52 4.91 1.88
C LYS A 86 22.09 4.98 2.43
N ALA A 87 21.22 5.74 1.75
CA ALA A 87 19.84 5.91 2.17
C ALA A 87 19.00 4.64 1.89
N GLU A 88 17.96 4.40 2.68
CA GLU A 88 17.10 3.22 2.46
C GLU A 88 15.92 3.54 1.53
N THR A 89 15.52 4.81 1.48
CA THR A 89 14.40 5.31 0.67
C THR A 89 14.76 6.64 0.00
N ASN A 90 14.00 7.03 -1.03
CA ASN A 90 14.17 8.33 -1.69
C ASN A 90 13.92 9.51 -0.73
N GLU A 91 12.96 9.39 0.19
CA GLU A 91 12.68 10.41 1.19
C GLU A 91 13.87 10.61 2.14
N ASP A 92 14.45 9.52 2.66
CA ASP A 92 15.65 9.57 3.49
C ASP A 92 16.82 10.21 2.72
N LEU A 93 17.01 9.84 1.45
CA LEU A 93 18.03 10.44 0.58
C LEU A 93 17.82 11.95 0.44
N PHE A 94 16.60 12.39 0.15
CA PHE A 94 16.27 13.81 -0.04
C PHE A 94 16.47 14.60 1.25
N HIS A 95 16.09 14.03 2.39
CA HIS A 95 16.32 14.62 3.70
C HIS A 95 17.82 14.76 4.02
N LYS A 96 18.61 13.72 3.75
CA LYS A 96 20.07 13.74 3.93
C LYS A 96 20.72 14.79 3.04
N ILE A 97 20.31 14.91 1.77
CA ILE A 97 20.81 15.94 0.84
C ILE A 97 20.43 17.33 1.34
N ASN A 98 19.15 17.57 1.66
CA ASN A 98 18.64 18.85 2.13
C ASN A 98 19.39 19.35 3.38
N THR A 99 19.60 18.45 4.34
CA THR A 99 20.30 18.74 5.60
C THR A 99 21.80 18.96 5.38
N SER A 100 22.46 18.06 4.65
CA SER A 100 23.92 18.09 4.46
C SER A 100 24.39 19.29 3.65
N MET A 101 23.54 19.78 2.74
CA MET A 101 23.83 20.91 1.86
C MET A 101 23.13 22.20 2.30
N ASN A 102 22.41 22.19 3.43
CA ASN A 102 21.63 23.32 3.94
C ASN A 102 20.75 23.98 2.87
N LEU A 103 20.00 23.18 2.09
CA LEU A 103 19.20 23.70 0.98
C LEU A 103 17.98 24.50 1.45
N ASN A 104 17.65 24.40 2.75
CA ASN A 104 16.51 25.06 3.39
C ASN A 104 15.18 24.77 2.67
N LEU A 105 15.03 23.55 2.14
CA LEU A 105 13.76 23.09 1.60
C LEU A 105 12.86 22.67 2.75
N GLU A 106 11.59 23.06 2.67
CA GLU A 106 10.61 22.76 3.69
C GLU A 106 10.31 21.27 3.64
N THR A 107 10.70 20.57 4.70
CA THR A 107 10.26 19.21 4.94
C THR A 107 8.84 19.31 5.46
N THR A 108 7.85 19.18 4.58
CA THR A 108 6.52 18.80 5.04
C THR A 108 6.69 17.42 5.65
N LYS A 109 6.83 17.37 6.98
CA LYS A 109 6.19 16.25 7.67
C LYS A 109 4.75 16.35 7.19
N GLU A 110 4.25 15.34 6.47
CA GLU A 110 2.80 15.17 6.42
C GLU A 110 2.35 15.36 7.86
N ASP A 111 1.50 16.37 8.08
CA ASP A 111 0.91 16.54 9.37
C ASP A 111 0.13 15.24 9.58
N ASP A 112 0.65 14.39 10.44
CA ASP A 112 0.06 13.10 10.83
C ASP A 112 -1.34 13.33 11.42
N LEU A 113 -1.69 14.60 11.67
CA LEU A 113 -2.98 15.12 12.12
C LEU A 113 -3.72 15.97 11.07
N SER A 114 -3.28 16.01 9.81
CA SER A 114 -4.00 16.67 8.70
C SER A 114 -5.43 16.15 8.54
N TRP A 115 -5.67 14.89 8.92
CA TRP A 115 -7.00 14.28 9.01
C TRP A 115 -7.93 14.99 10.02
N ILE A 116 -7.42 15.70 11.03
CA ILE A 116 -8.23 16.48 11.99
C ILE A 116 -8.94 17.63 11.29
N TYR A 117 -8.37 18.14 10.20
CA TYR A 117 -8.90 19.26 9.42
C TYR A 117 -9.63 18.81 8.15
N GLU A 118 -9.59 17.51 7.81
CA GLU A 118 -10.52 16.94 6.83
C GLU A 118 -11.94 17.03 7.43
N PRO A 119 -12.98 17.28 6.61
CA PRO A 119 -14.36 17.28 7.10
C PRO A 119 -14.62 15.96 7.85
N ASP A 120 -15.12 16.06 9.08
CA ASP A 120 -15.40 14.91 9.94
C ASP A 120 -16.46 14.00 9.30
N ASN A 121 -15.95 13.05 8.51
CA ASN A 121 -16.70 11.98 7.89
C ASN A 121 -16.56 10.69 8.72
N THR A 122 -16.16 10.76 10.00
CA THR A 122 -16.04 9.56 10.84
C THR A 122 -17.39 8.87 10.96
N TRP A 123 -17.49 7.80 10.21
CA TRP A 123 -18.61 6.88 10.20
C TRP A 123 -18.15 5.62 10.93
N TYR A 124 -18.90 5.21 11.95
CA TYR A 124 -18.63 3.94 12.64
C TYR A 124 -19.54 2.86 12.07
N ALA A 125 -18.97 1.97 11.24
CA ALA A 125 -19.61 0.73 10.85
C ALA A 125 -19.43 -0.32 11.95
N LEU A 126 -20.55 -0.83 12.45
CA LEU A 126 -20.57 -2.00 13.31
C LEU A 126 -20.91 -3.23 12.46
N CYS A 127 -20.10 -4.27 12.63
CA CYS A 127 -20.25 -5.55 11.95
C CYS A 127 -20.47 -6.64 12.99
N SER A 128 -21.46 -7.51 12.80
CA SER A 128 -21.64 -8.67 13.67
C SER A 128 -20.48 -9.66 13.53
N PHE A 129 -19.92 -10.08 14.66
CA PHE A 129 -18.84 -11.05 14.78
C PHE A 129 -19.35 -12.37 15.36
N TYR A 130 -18.90 -13.48 14.78
CA TYR A 130 -19.36 -14.83 15.10
C TYR A 130 -18.15 -15.73 15.38
N LYS A 131 -18.25 -16.49 16.46
CA LYS A 131 -17.27 -17.54 16.76
C LYS A 131 -17.50 -18.76 15.87
N ALA A 132 -16.41 -19.37 15.42
CA ALA A 132 -16.42 -20.65 14.74
C ALA A 132 -17.22 -21.68 15.56
N PRO A 133 -17.88 -22.65 14.91
CA PRO A 133 -17.93 -22.90 13.46
C PRO A 133 -18.94 -22.01 12.70
N VAL A 134 -18.91 -22.00 11.36
CA VAL A 134 -19.80 -21.18 10.49
C VAL A 134 -21.32 -21.45 10.69
N ARG A 135 -21.66 -22.60 11.26
CA ARG A 135 -23.03 -22.95 11.67
C ARG A 135 -23.51 -22.19 12.91
N ASN A 136 -22.61 -21.53 13.65
CA ASN A 136 -22.97 -20.64 14.75
C ASN A 136 -23.51 -19.32 14.21
N VAL A 137 -24.83 -19.26 14.04
CA VAL A 137 -25.51 -18.10 13.43
C VAL A 137 -25.87 -17.00 14.43
N TYR A 138 -25.42 -17.06 15.68
CA TYR A 138 -25.68 -16.03 16.69
C TYR A 138 -24.41 -15.21 16.93
N PRO A 139 -24.46 -13.88 16.73
CA PRO A 139 -23.28 -13.06 16.91
C PRO A 139 -22.88 -12.99 18.39
N CYS A 140 -21.59 -13.07 18.64
CA CYS A 140 -21.02 -12.95 19.99
C CYS A 140 -20.90 -11.49 20.44
N LYS A 141 -20.61 -10.60 19.49
CA LYS A 141 -20.48 -9.15 19.69
C LYS A 141 -20.51 -8.44 18.34
N THR A 142 -20.57 -7.12 18.36
CA THR A 142 -20.31 -6.27 17.19
C THR A 142 -18.90 -5.70 17.29
N LEU A 143 -18.26 -5.51 16.13
CA LEU A 143 -16.90 -4.99 16.01
C LEU A 143 -16.84 -3.88 14.95
N LYS A 144 -15.96 -2.91 15.16
CA LYS A 144 -15.56 -1.93 14.15
C LYS A 144 -14.53 -2.54 13.19
N LEU A 145 -14.31 -1.89 12.05
CA LEU A 145 -13.28 -2.31 11.09
C LEU A 145 -11.87 -2.29 11.71
N SER A 146 -11.54 -1.34 12.59
CA SER A 146 -10.26 -1.31 13.30
C SER A 146 -10.03 -2.54 14.19
N GLU A 147 -11.06 -2.96 14.92
CA GLU A 147 -11.00 -4.15 15.77
C GLU A 147 -10.87 -5.43 14.94
N ILE A 148 -11.61 -5.51 13.82
CA ILE A 148 -11.52 -6.65 12.88
C ILE A 148 -10.12 -6.70 12.25
N PHE A 149 -9.59 -5.55 11.82
CA PHE A 149 -8.25 -5.43 11.26
C PHE A 149 -7.17 -5.84 12.27
N ALA A 150 -7.29 -5.42 13.53
CA ALA A 150 -6.38 -5.84 14.59
C ALA A 150 -6.38 -7.37 14.77
N LEU A 151 -7.55 -8.02 14.70
CA LEU A 151 -7.63 -9.49 14.73
C LEU A 151 -6.93 -10.13 13.52
N ILE A 152 -7.14 -9.59 12.31
CA ILE A 152 -6.52 -10.09 11.07
C ILE A 152 -4.98 -9.98 11.10
N LYS A 153 -4.44 -8.87 11.61
CA LYS A 153 -2.99 -8.63 11.72
C LYS A 153 -2.34 -9.38 12.88
N SER A 154 -3.10 -9.69 13.94
CA SER A 154 -2.59 -10.42 15.09
C SER A 154 -2.37 -11.91 14.81
N ASP A 155 -1.55 -12.56 15.63
CA ASP A 155 -1.31 -14.01 15.51
C ASP A 155 -2.55 -14.88 15.86
N ALA A 156 -3.71 -14.29 16.21
CA ALA A 156 -4.93 -14.99 16.61
C ALA A 156 -5.41 -16.06 15.62
N TYR A 157 -5.21 -15.83 14.31
CA TYR A 157 -5.61 -16.77 13.25
C TYR A 157 -4.43 -17.45 12.56
N LYS A 158 -3.19 -17.18 12.97
CA LYS A 158 -1.98 -17.61 12.24
C LYS A 158 -1.87 -19.12 12.10
N ASP A 159 -2.02 -19.84 13.21
CA ASP A 159 -1.90 -21.30 13.22
C ASP A 159 -3.01 -21.97 12.40
N ILE A 160 -4.26 -21.51 12.53
CA ILE A 160 -5.38 -22.07 11.78
C ILE A 160 -5.29 -21.73 10.28
N THR A 161 -4.79 -20.54 9.91
CA THR A 161 -4.53 -20.15 8.52
C THR A 161 -3.42 -21.00 7.90
N ASN A 162 -2.30 -21.17 8.60
CA ASN A 162 -1.18 -22.00 8.12
C ASN A 162 -1.62 -23.46 7.93
N LYS A 163 -2.37 -24.00 8.90
CA LYS A 163 -2.92 -25.35 8.80
C LYS A 163 -3.90 -25.50 7.63
N LEU A 164 -4.79 -24.53 7.41
CA LEU A 164 -5.71 -24.55 6.26
C LEU A 164 -4.94 -24.55 4.93
N ARG A 165 -3.87 -23.77 4.81
CA ARG A 165 -3.06 -23.66 3.60
C ARG A 165 -2.24 -24.91 3.30
N ALA A 166 -1.91 -25.70 4.32
CA ALA A 166 -1.23 -26.98 4.17
C ALA A 166 -2.14 -28.15 3.77
N ILE A 167 -3.47 -27.99 3.81
CA ILE A 167 -4.42 -29.03 3.38
C ILE A 167 -4.52 -29.01 1.85
N GLU A 168 -4.17 -30.13 1.22
CA GLU A 168 -4.23 -30.31 -0.24
C GLU A 168 -5.65 -30.68 -0.72
N ASP A 169 -6.33 -31.58 -0.01
CA ASP A 169 -7.66 -32.04 -0.42
C ASP A 169 -8.70 -30.91 -0.33
N PRO A 170 -9.35 -30.51 -1.44
CA PRO A 170 -10.29 -29.38 -1.43
C PRO A 170 -11.49 -29.57 -0.49
N LYS A 171 -11.94 -30.82 -0.30
CA LYS A 171 -13.09 -31.14 0.55
C LYS A 171 -12.71 -31.00 2.02
N GLU A 172 -11.56 -31.53 2.43
CA GLU A 172 -11.00 -31.34 3.76
C GLU A 172 -10.71 -29.86 4.04
N LYS A 173 -10.15 -29.13 3.06
CA LYS A 173 -9.89 -27.68 3.19
C LYS A 173 -11.19 -26.90 3.46
N ARG A 174 -12.27 -27.23 2.75
CA ARG A 174 -13.61 -26.63 2.96
C ARG A 174 -14.18 -26.96 4.34
N ILE A 175 -14.09 -28.21 4.77
CA ILE A 175 -14.59 -28.66 6.09
C ILE A 175 -13.80 -28.00 7.21
N TYR A 176 -12.47 -27.96 7.10
CA TYR A 176 -11.60 -27.33 8.08
C TYR A 176 -11.89 -25.82 8.19
N LYS A 177 -12.00 -25.12 7.05
CA LYS A 177 -12.36 -23.70 7.02
C LYS A 177 -13.70 -23.43 7.75
N ALA A 178 -14.73 -24.19 7.40
CA ALA A 178 -16.06 -24.03 7.98
C ALA A 178 -16.13 -24.27 9.50
N ASN A 179 -15.23 -25.11 10.04
CA ASN A 179 -15.27 -25.50 11.44
C ASN A 179 -14.37 -24.65 12.36
N ASN A 180 -13.32 -24.02 11.82
CA ASN A 180 -12.25 -23.42 12.65
C ASN A 180 -12.14 -21.91 12.54
N PHE A 181 -12.73 -21.29 11.51
CA PHE A 181 -12.58 -19.85 11.28
C PHE A 181 -13.74 -19.08 11.87
N ASP A 182 -13.41 -18.12 12.74
CA ASP A 182 -14.31 -17.04 13.12
C ASP A 182 -14.65 -16.21 11.88
N TYR A 183 -15.81 -15.55 11.90
CA TYR A 183 -16.26 -14.78 10.75
C TYR A 183 -17.07 -13.56 11.15
N VAL A 184 -17.22 -12.63 10.20
CA VAL A 184 -18.02 -11.42 10.35
C VAL A 184 -19.04 -11.30 9.23
N THR A 185 -20.11 -10.54 9.47
CA THR A 185 -20.99 -10.05 8.41
C THR A 185 -20.74 -8.55 8.28
N PHE A 186 -19.92 -8.15 7.31
CA PHE A 186 -19.49 -6.76 7.18
C PHE A 186 -20.65 -5.80 6.91
N SER A 187 -21.73 -6.27 6.29
CA SER A 187 -22.84 -5.44 5.85
C SER A 187 -23.84 -5.07 6.95
N GLY A 188 -23.62 -5.50 8.19
CA GLY A 188 -24.43 -4.98 9.28
C GLY A 188 -24.34 -5.71 10.61
N GLU A 189 -25.20 -5.23 11.50
CA GLU A 189 -25.52 -5.80 12.79
C GLU A 189 -26.76 -6.68 12.64
N PHE A 190 -26.71 -7.86 13.23
CA PHE A 190 -27.75 -8.87 13.13
C PHE A 190 -28.12 -9.41 14.50
N GLU A 191 -29.38 -9.76 14.69
CA GLU A 191 -29.81 -10.57 15.83
C GLU A 191 -29.39 -12.03 15.63
N ARG A 192 -29.48 -12.49 14.38
CA ARG A 192 -29.11 -13.82 13.90
C ARG A 192 -28.66 -13.69 12.46
N ARG A 193 -27.69 -14.50 12.00
CA ARG A 193 -27.19 -14.47 10.62
C ARG A 193 -28.26 -14.90 9.62
N ASN A 194 -29.03 -13.93 9.16
CA ASN A 194 -30.08 -14.01 8.16
C ASN A 194 -30.47 -12.58 7.75
N ASP A 195 -30.72 -12.33 6.47
CA ASP A 195 -31.11 -11.01 5.94
C ASP A 195 -32.37 -10.48 6.63
N SER A 196 -33.35 -11.34 6.97
CA SER A 196 -34.56 -10.94 7.70
C SER A 196 -34.33 -10.55 9.17
N ASN A 197 -33.15 -10.84 9.72
CA ASN A 197 -32.76 -10.53 11.11
C ASN A 197 -31.71 -9.41 11.18
N LEU A 198 -31.60 -8.61 10.11
CA LEU A 198 -30.78 -7.40 10.09
C LEU A 198 -31.36 -6.37 11.08
N ILE A 199 -30.53 -5.94 12.03
CA ILE A 199 -30.85 -4.84 12.96
C ILE A 199 -30.53 -3.51 12.28
N LYS A 200 -29.32 -3.41 11.71
CA LYS A 200 -28.82 -2.18 11.08
C LYS A 200 -27.79 -2.50 10.02
N HIS A 201 -27.93 -1.92 8.82
CA HIS A 201 -26.91 -2.02 7.78
C HIS A 201 -25.73 -1.09 8.09
N SER A 202 -24.51 -1.58 7.86
CA SER A 202 -23.26 -0.86 8.12
C SER A 202 -22.80 0.03 6.96
N SER A 203 -23.64 0.25 5.94
CA SER A 203 -23.23 0.82 4.64
C SER A 203 -21.95 0.22 4.02
N LEU A 204 -21.54 -0.99 4.43
CA LEU A 204 -20.39 -1.70 3.85
C LEU A 204 -20.86 -2.92 3.06
N ILE A 205 -20.11 -3.27 2.02
CA ILE A 205 -20.26 -4.52 1.30
C ILE A 205 -18.90 -5.18 1.15
N THR A 206 -18.89 -6.52 1.18
CA THR A 206 -17.67 -7.30 0.93
C THR A 206 -17.77 -7.97 -0.42
N ILE A 207 -16.78 -7.68 -1.26
CA ILE A 207 -16.56 -8.29 -2.54
C ILE A 207 -15.51 -9.38 -2.34
N ASP A 208 -15.87 -10.60 -2.74
CA ASP A 208 -15.06 -11.78 -2.56
C ASP A 208 -14.48 -12.23 -3.90
N PHE A 209 -13.16 -12.35 -3.95
CA PHE A 209 -12.41 -12.84 -5.09
C PHE A 209 -11.75 -14.16 -4.73
N ASP A 210 -12.10 -15.22 -5.45
CA ASP A 210 -11.51 -16.55 -5.28
C ASP A 210 -10.59 -16.88 -6.47
N HIS A 211 -9.56 -17.69 -6.22
CA HIS A 211 -8.69 -18.27 -7.25
C HIS A 211 -8.00 -17.25 -8.18
N LEU A 212 -7.54 -16.14 -7.62
CA LEU A 212 -6.78 -15.13 -8.34
C LEU A 212 -5.40 -15.67 -8.75
N SER A 213 -5.04 -15.46 -10.02
CA SER A 213 -3.72 -15.83 -10.55
C SER A 213 -2.59 -14.94 -10.01
N ASN A 214 -2.88 -13.66 -9.72
CA ASN A 214 -1.92 -12.71 -9.17
C ASN A 214 -2.54 -11.83 -8.07
N VAL A 215 -2.53 -12.34 -6.84
CA VAL A 215 -3.13 -11.67 -5.67
C VAL A 215 -2.55 -10.27 -5.43
N ASN A 216 -1.23 -10.09 -5.57
CA ASN A 216 -0.57 -8.81 -5.27
C ASN A 216 -0.92 -7.72 -6.30
N GLU A 217 -1.00 -8.08 -7.58
CA GLU A 217 -1.38 -7.15 -8.63
C GLU A 217 -2.83 -6.71 -8.49
N VAL A 218 -3.75 -7.65 -8.26
CA VAL A 218 -5.17 -7.33 -8.02
C VAL A 218 -5.32 -6.49 -6.76
N LYS A 219 -4.59 -6.81 -5.68
CA LYS A 219 -4.58 -6.01 -4.46
C LYS A 219 -4.18 -4.56 -4.74
N LYS A 220 -3.12 -4.34 -5.53
CA LYS A 220 -2.70 -2.99 -5.94
C LYS A 220 -3.79 -2.28 -6.77
N GLN A 221 -4.37 -2.97 -7.76
CA GLN A 221 -5.44 -2.42 -8.59
C GLN A 221 -6.65 -1.97 -7.77
N LEU A 222 -7.08 -2.76 -6.77
CA LEU A 222 -8.21 -2.41 -5.91
C LEU A 222 -7.90 -1.25 -4.95
N LEU A 223 -6.64 -1.10 -4.52
CA LEU A 223 -6.22 0.03 -3.67
C LEU A 223 -6.12 1.34 -4.46
N GLU A 224 -5.86 1.25 -5.77
CA GLU A 224 -5.74 2.37 -6.70
C GLU A 224 -7.02 2.59 -7.54
N ASP A 225 -8.14 1.95 -7.16
CA ASP A 225 -9.41 2.04 -7.89
C ASP A 225 -9.95 3.49 -7.95
N GLU A 226 -10.43 3.88 -9.12
CA GLU A 226 -10.87 5.27 -9.38
C GLU A 226 -12.23 5.59 -8.72
N TYR A 227 -13.12 4.60 -8.62
CA TYR A 227 -14.51 4.83 -8.19
C TYR A 227 -14.77 4.40 -6.75
N PHE A 228 -14.04 3.42 -6.24
CA PHE A 228 -14.25 2.85 -4.92
C PHE A 228 -13.03 3.00 -4.04
N GLU A 229 -13.19 3.77 -2.96
CA GLU A 229 -12.20 3.82 -1.91
C GLU A 229 -12.24 2.51 -1.11
N THR A 230 -11.10 1.83 -1.02
CA THR A 230 -10.96 0.64 -0.19
C THR A 230 -11.11 0.98 1.29
N GLU A 231 -12.02 0.31 1.99
CA GLU A 231 -12.21 0.46 3.46
C GLU A 231 -11.35 -0.54 4.25
N LEU A 232 -11.33 -1.81 3.80
CA LEU A 232 -10.52 -2.89 4.35
C LEU A 232 -10.23 -3.90 3.22
N LEU A 233 -8.99 -4.38 3.12
CA LEU A 233 -8.58 -5.37 2.12
C LEU A 233 -7.58 -6.36 2.71
N PHE A 234 -7.86 -7.65 2.57
CA PHE A 234 -7.00 -8.71 3.08
C PHE A 234 -7.07 -9.98 2.23
N THR A 235 -6.00 -10.75 2.25
CA THR A 235 -5.89 -12.06 1.59
C THR A 235 -6.84 -13.06 2.25
N SER A 236 -7.56 -13.85 1.44
CA SER A 236 -8.52 -14.84 1.93
C SER A 236 -7.84 -15.98 2.72
N PRO A 237 -8.60 -16.76 3.54
CA PRO A 237 -8.03 -17.88 4.28
C PRO A 237 -7.22 -18.87 3.43
N SER A 238 -7.70 -19.15 2.21
CA SER A 238 -7.07 -20.10 1.29
C SER A 238 -5.71 -19.64 0.74
N GLY A 239 -5.44 -18.32 0.76
CA GLY A 239 -4.20 -17.69 0.29
C GLY A 239 -4.22 -17.23 -1.18
N ASP A 240 -5.20 -17.65 -1.96
CA ASP A 240 -5.32 -17.43 -3.41
C ASP A 240 -6.48 -16.51 -3.78
N GLY A 241 -6.94 -15.68 -2.85
CA GLY A 241 -8.08 -14.79 -3.05
C GLY A 241 -7.98 -13.54 -2.19
N LEU A 242 -8.90 -12.60 -2.39
CA LEU A 242 -8.97 -11.33 -1.67
C LEU A 242 -10.38 -11.09 -1.13
N LYS A 243 -10.47 -10.49 0.06
CA LYS A 243 -11.71 -9.93 0.62
C LYS A 243 -11.60 -8.42 0.56
N TRP A 244 -12.39 -7.78 -0.28
CA TRP A 244 -12.39 -6.34 -0.48
C TRP A 244 -13.65 -5.72 0.09
N VAL A 245 -13.50 -4.85 1.08
CA VAL A 245 -14.61 -4.16 1.74
C VAL A 245 -14.65 -2.72 1.26
N ILE A 246 -15.81 -2.31 0.77
CA ILE A 246 -16.07 -0.95 0.27
C ILE A 246 -17.34 -0.38 0.92
N LYS A 247 -17.45 0.95 0.94
CA LYS A 247 -18.64 1.66 1.39
C LYS A 247 -19.63 1.84 0.24
N ILE A 248 -20.92 1.76 0.55
CA ILE A 248 -22.03 1.99 -0.38
C ILE A 248 -23.02 3.00 0.20
N ASP A 249 -23.75 3.70 -0.67
CA ASP A 249 -24.78 4.66 -0.28
C ASP A 249 -26.18 4.09 -0.51
N LEU A 250 -26.76 3.52 0.55
CA LEU A 250 -28.09 2.90 0.51
C LEU A 250 -29.25 3.89 0.21
N SER A 251 -28.99 5.20 0.17
CA SER A 251 -29.97 6.18 -0.31
C SER A 251 -30.13 6.17 -1.83
N GLN A 252 -29.11 5.69 -2.56
CA GLN A 252 -29.09 5.67 -4.03
C GLN A 252 -29.59 4.35 -4.61
N ALA A 253 -29.29 3.22 -3.96
CA ALA A 253 -29.67 1.89 -4.42
C ALA A 253 -29.64 0.87 -3.28
N THR A 254 -30.28 -0.27 -3.50
CA THR A 254 -30.24 -1.39 -2.55
C THR A 254 -28.86 -2.05 -2.51
N HIS A 255 -28.59 -2.79 -1.43
CA HIS A 255 -27.37 -3.59 -1.29
C HIS A 255 -27.11 -4.50 -2.50
N GLN A 256 -28.15 -5.22 -2.96
CA GLN A 256 -28.05 -6.16 -4.06
C GLN A 256 -27.80 -5.47 -5.40
N GLU A 257 -28.38 -4.29 -5.61
CA GLU A 257 -28.13 -3.46 -6.79
C GLU A 257 -26.68 -2.95 -6.81
N PHE A 258 -26.16 -2.46 -5.68
CA PHE A 258 -24.75 -2.11 -5.56
C PHE A 258 -23.84 -3.30 -5.82
N PHE A 259 -24.11 -4.46 -5.20
CA PHE A 259 -23.31 -5.66 -5.44
C PHE A 259 -23.23 -6.00 -6.93
N LYS A 260 -24.39 -5.99 -7.61
CA LYS A 260 -24.48 -6.26 -9.05
C LYS A 260 -23.73 -5.22 -9.88
N ALA A 261 -23.87 -3.94 -9.55
CA ALA A 261 -23.18 -2.86 -10.25
C ALA A 261 -21.66 -2.96 -10.10
N VAL A 262 -21.18 -3.19 -8.87
CA VAL A 262 -19.75 -3.37 -8.55
C VAL A 262 -19.20 -4.61 -9.26
N ALA A 263 -19.89 -5.75 -9.21
CA ALA A 263 -19.46 -6.97 -9.90
C ALA A 263 -19.36 -6.77 -11.43
N ASN A 264 -20.32 -6.06 -12.04
CA ASN A 264 -20.28 -5.74 -13.47
C ASN A 264 -19.12 -4.80 -13.80
N TYR A 265 -18.92 -3.76 -12.98
CA TYR A 265 -17.81 -2.82 -13.13
C TYR A 265 -16.46 -3.54 -13.07
N LEU A 266 -16.23 -4.37 -12.05
CA LEU A 266 -14.99 -5.13 -11.89
C LEU A 266 -14.73 -6.08 -13.06
N LYS A 267 -15.79 -6.71 -13.59
CA LYS A 267 -15.68 -7.58 -14.76
C LYS A 267 -15.32 -6.79 -16.03
N GLN A 268 -15.89 -5.59 -16.21
CA GLN A 268 -15.65 -4.78 -17.41
C GLN A 268 -14.30 -4.06 -17.38
N SER A 269 -13.91 -3.51 -16.22
CA SER A 269 -12.72 -2.68 -16.06
C SER A 269 -11.45 -3.50 -15.85
N TYR A 270 -11.56 -4.61 -15.11
CA TYR A 270 -10.41 -5.40 -14.67
C TYR A 270 -10.47 -6.88 -15.08
N ASN A 271 -11.56 -7.31 -15.75
CA ASN A 271 -11.84 -8.72 -16.04
C ASN A 271 -11.82 -9.62 -14.79
N LEU A 272 -12.15 -9.06 -13.62
CA LEU A 272 -12.22 -9.80 -12.37
C LEU A 272 -13.61 -10.42 -12.18
N GLU A 273 -13.65 -11.68 -11.77
CA GLU A 273 -14.88 -12.37 -11.42
C GLU A 273 -15.10 -12.35 -9.91
N VAL A 274 -16.35 -12.08 -9.50
CA VAL A 274 -16.76 -11.96 -8.10
C VAL A 274 -17.69 -13.12 -7.75
N ASP A 275 -17.51 -13.71 -6.56
CA ASP A 275 -18.44 -14.72 -6.05
C ASP A 275 -19.84 -14.11 -5.85
N GLN A 276 -20.79 -14.56 -6.67
CA GLN A 276 -22.18 -14.09 -6.65
C GLN A 276 -22.93 -14.38 -5.35
N SER A 277 -22.39 -15.24 -4.48
CA SER A 277 -22.94 -15.43 -3.14
C SER A 277 -22.82 -14.15 -2.29
N GLY A 278 -21.84 -13.27 -2.58
CA GLY A 278 -21.58 -12.00 -1.90
C GLY A 278 -22.75 -11.01 -1.84
N LYS A 279 -23.81 -11.20 -2.65
CA LYS A 279 -24.98 -10.32 -2.71
C LYS A 279 -25.89 -10.32 -1.49
N ASP A 280 -25.81 -11.34 -0.63
CA ASP A 280 -26.67 -11.47 0.55
C ASP A 280 -26.13 -10.59 1.67
N ILE A 281 -27.00 -9.83 2.35
CA ILE A 281 -26.56 -8.87 3.39
C ILE A 281 -25.89 -9.62 4.57
N SER A 282 -26.39 -10.81 4.88
CA SER A 282 -25.87 -11.68 5.94
C SER A 282 -24.71 -12.58 5.51
N ARG A 283 -24.01 -12.25 4.41
CA ARG A 283 -22.88 -13.04 3.91
C ARG A 283 -21.76 -13.13 4.96
N ALA A 284 -21.42 -14.36 5.31
CA ALA A 284 -20.30 -14.65 6.21
C ALA A 284 -18.96 -14.44 5.49
N CYS A 285 -18.07 -13.67 6.11
CA CYS A 285 -16.69 -13.49 5.67
C CYS A 285 -15.73 -13.99 6.76
N PHE A 286 -15.00 -15.06 6.47
CA PHE A 286 -14.03 -15.65 7.40
C PHE A 286 -12.84 -14.72 7.64
N LEU A 287 -12.45 -14.59 8.91
CA LEU A 287 -11.26 -13.83 9.31
C LEU A 287 -10.03 -14.72 9.28
N THR A 288 -8.92 -14.21 8.78
CA THR A 288 -7.67 -14.96 8.61
C THR A 288 -6.49 -14.13 9.08
N TYR A 289 -5.35 -14.78 9.28
CA TYR A 289 -4.09 -14.08 9.47
C TYR A 289 -3.60 -13.50 8.14
N ASP A 290 -3.43 -12.18 8.12
CA ASP A 290 -2.80 -11.44 7.01
C ASP A 290 -2.01 -10.24 7.56
N PRO A 291 -0.68 -10.36 7.72
CA PRO A 291 0.15 -9.27 8.20
C PRO A 291 0.23 -8.10 7.21
N ASP A 292 -0.14 -8.32 5.95
CA ASP A 292 -0.13 -7.30 4.90
C ASP A 292 -1.51 -6.69 4.66
N ALA A 293 -2.52 -7.02 5.48
CA ALA A 293 -3.85 -6.43 5.37
C ALA A 293 -3.78 -4.89 5.36
N PHE A 294 -4.69 -4.27 4.61
CA PHE A 294 -4.85 -2.83 4.50
C PHE A 294 -6.12 -2.39 5.22
N LEU A 295 -6.03 -1.32 6.01
CA LEU A 295 -7.16 -0.60 6.59
C LEU A 295 -7.07 0.85 6.16
N ASN A 296 -8.19 1.42 5.72
CA ASN A 296 -8.24 2.83 5.42
C ASN A 296 -8.00 3.68 6.68
N LYS A 297 -7.15 4.71 6.58
CA LYS A 297 -6.78 5.61 7.68
C LYS A 297 -7.98 6.18 8.45
N LYS A 298 -9.14 6.36 7.78
CA LYS A 298 -10.37 6.87 8.39
C LYS A 298 -10.91 5.98 9.52
N HIS A 299 -10.54 4.70 9.54
CA HIS A 299 -10.92 3.75 10.58
C HIS A 299 -9.84 3.56 11.64
N SER A 300 -8.63 4.12 11.45
CA SER A 300 -7.48 3.91 12.35
C SER A 300 -7.59 4.64 13.69
N ILE A 301 -8.60 5.50 13.87
CA ILE A 301 -8.72 6.40 15.02
C ILE A 301 -10.09 6.22 15.65
N VAL A 302 -10.24 5.20 16.51
CA VAL A 302 -11.27 5.17 17.58
C VAL A 302 -10.82 4.30 18.75
#